data_AF-A0A2U2JDD6-F1
#
_entry.id   AF-A0A2U2JDD6-F1
#
_cell.length_a   1.000
_cell.length_b   1.000
_cell.length_c   1.000
_cell.angle_alpha   90.00
_cell.angle_beta   90.00
_cell.angle_gamma   90.00
#
_symmetry.space_group_name_H-M   'P 1'
#
loop_
_entity.id
_entity.type
_entity.pdbx_description
1 polymer ?
#
loop_
_entity_poly.entity_id
_entity_poly.type
_entity_poly.pdbx_seq_one_letter_code
_entity_poly.pdbx_strand_id
1 'polypeptide(L)'
;MKVLRIKLRTSLLKYLLLSLAILLSSCMVLPNIEKGIQKKKKLKKIDAAFTHSNGAIYFFSGVNYIKWEPGKGVVKTKDNRTKRVTAKDGWKMVYWPFNVSLNAAINYKKKAYFINGNQFIEYKSSSKSIKQYKLGKSKFLRGLDYNFSKGIDAIIQHPKSKLFYAFKGNQYYCFKDNGILPPVKFDSGIIGVNAWKSLPKFFRTNIDAALVHPKSKNIYFFKGDKYTVWKPGKGVVNPAIRKRNIDGWRGVVF
;
A
#
# COMPACT_ATOMS: atom_id res chain seq x y z
N MET A 1 -32.63 79.98 -46.98
CA MET A 1 -31.80 79.99 -45.75
C MET A 1 -31.40 78.55 -45.41
N LYS A 2 -30.09 78.31 -45.21
CA LYS A 2 -29.36 77.25 -44.44
C LYS A 2 -30.11 75.93 -44.14
N VAL A 3 -29.71 74.76 -44.65
CA VAL A 3 -28.56 73.88 -44.29
C VAL A 3 -28.67 73.22 -42.89
N LEU A 4 -28.32 71.91 -42.85
CA LEU A 4 -27.98 71.00 -41.73
C LEU A 4 -29.06 70.05 -41.19
N ARG A 5 -28.95 68.78 -41.58
CA ARG A 5 -28.56 67.64 -40.71
C ARG A 5 -28.77 66.34 -41.47
N ILE A 6 -27.70 65.57 -41.67
CA ILE A 6 -27.59 64.09 -41.68
C ILE A 6 -26.17 63.78 -42.20
N LYS A 7 -25.19 63.72 -41.30
CA LYS A 7 -23.86 63.13 -41.56
C LYS A 7 -23.20 62.77 -40.23
N LEU A 8 -23.81 61.83 -39.50
CA LEU A 8 -23.33 61.38 -38.18
C LEU A 8 -23.41 59.85 -38.02
N ARG A 9 -23.18 59.08 -39.11
CA ARG A 9 -23.24 57.61 -39.06
C ARG A 9 -22.03 56.85 -39.62
N THR A 10 -20.94 57.51 -40.01
CA THR A 10 -19.77 56.85 -40.61
C THR A 10 -18.47 56.95 -39.80
N SER A 11 -18.45 57.69 -38.68
CA SER A 11 -17.26 57.81 -37.82
C SER A 11 -17.21 56.74 -36.72
N LEU A 12 -18.33 56.44 -36.05
CA LEU A 12 -18.38 55.48 -34.93
C LEU A 12 -18.14 54.01 -35.36
N LEU A 13 -18.49 53.63 -36.59
CA LEU A 13 -18.27 52.27 -37.10
C LEU A 13 -16.79 51.99 -37.43
N LYS A 14 -16.01 53.02 -37.77
CA LYS A 14 -14.56 52.87 -38.05
C LYS A 14 -13.74 52.66 -36.77
N TYR A 15 -14.14 53.27 -35.65
CA TYR A 15 -13.47 53.06 -34.36
C TYR A 15 -13.80 51.71 -33.72
N LEU A 16 -15.03 51.19 -33.90
CA LEU A 16 -15.41 49.87 -33.37
C LEU A 16 -14.71 48.70 -34.10
N LEU A 17 -14.41 48.87 -35.40
CA LEU A 17 -13.67 47.88 -36.20
C LEU A 17 -12.16 47.96 -36.00
N LEU A 18 -11.61 49.14 -35.69
CA LEU A 18 -10.17 49.28 -35.37
C LEU A 18 -9.83 48.73 -33.98
N SER A 19 -10.75 48.79 -33.00
CA SER A 19 -10.54 48.16 -31.69
C SER A 19 -10.66 46.63 -31.72
N LEU A 20 -11.39 46.06 -32.69
CA LEU A 20 -11.50 44.60 -32.85
C LEU A 20 -10.31 44.00 -33.60
N ALA A 21 -9.67 44.75 -34.49
CA ALA A 21 -8.48 44.30 -35.23
C ALA A 21 -7.21 44.26 -34.35
N ILE A 22 -7.09 45.14 -33.36
CA ILE A 22 -5.95 45.15 -32.42
C ILE A 22 -6.07 44.02 -31.38
N LEU A 23 -7.27 43.47 -31.17
CA LEU A 23 -7.47 42.28 -30.33
C LEU A 23 -7.25 40.94 -31.06
N LEU A 24 -7.14 40.95 -32.40
CA LEU A 24 -6.90 39.73 -33.19
C LEU A 24 -5.47 39.61 -33.74
N SER A 25 -4.64 40.66 -33.62
CA SER A 25 -3.24 40.64 -34.10
C SER A 25 -2.19 40.40 -33.00
N SER A 26 -2.59 40.20 -31.74
CA SER A 26 -1.72 39.61 -30.71
C SER A 26 -1.85 38.08 -30.71
N CYS A 27 -1.83 37.47 -31.90
CA CYS A 27 -1.46 36.08 -32.07
C CYS A 27 0.07 36.02 -32.20
N MET A 28 0.78 36.57 -31.20
CA MET A 28 2.15 36.12 -30.98
C MET A 28 2.02 34.77 -30.32
N VAL A 29 2.46 33.75 -31.06
CA VAL A 29 2.77 32.43 -30.56
C VAL A 29 3.52 32.60 -29.24
N LEU A 30 2.82 32.45 -28.11
CA LEU A 30 3.49 32.16 -26.86
C LEU A 30 4.16 30.80 -27.10
N PRO A 31 5.50 30.70 -27.05
CA PRO A 31 6.13 29.41 -27.06
C PRO A 31 5.53 28.62 -25.93
N ASN A 32 5.04 27.44 -26.29
CA ASN A 32 4.27 26.52 -25.48
C ASN A 32 5.06 26.20 -24.19
N ILE A 33 4.90 27.00 -23.13
CA ILE A 33 5.31 26.65 -21.76
C ILE A 33 4.17 25.83 -21.14
N GLU A 34 3.70 24.83 -21.86
CA GLU A 34 3.30 23.58 -21.23
C GLU A 34 4.57 22.94 -20.67
N LYS A 35 5.10 23.53 -19.59
CA LYS A 35 5.90 22.77 -18.63
C LYS A 35 4.97 21.65 -18.20
N GLY A 36 5.14 20.49 -18.83
CA GLY A 36 4.37 19.31 -18.55
C GLY A 36 4.29 19.13 -17.05
N ILE A 37 3.11 19.42 -16.48
CA ILE A 37 2.74 18.90 -15.20
C ILE A 37 2.54 17.41 -15.49
N GLN A 38 3.65 16.67 -15.53
CA GLN A 38 3.60 15.23 -15.40
C GLN A 38 2.85 15.01 -14.09
N LYS A 39 1.55 14.69 -14.17
CA LYS A 39 0.76 14.22 -13.03
C LYS A 39 1.60 13.12 -12.41
N LYS A 40 2.28 13.43 -11.29
CA LYS A 40 3.20 12.50 -10.63
C LYS A 40 2.39 11.23 -10.37
N LYS A 41 2.68 10.18 -11.14
CA LYS A 41 1.86 8.96 -11.15
C LYS A 41 1.78 8.43 -9.71
N LYS A 42 0.60 8.53 -9.10
CA LYS A 42 0.40 8.14 -7.71
C LYS A 42 0.67 6.64 -7.59
N LEU A 43 1.62 6.27 -6.74
CA LEU A 43 1.94 4.86 -6.48
C LEU A 43 0.70 4.16 -5.92
N LYS A 44 0.35 2.99 -6.49
CA LYS A 44 -0.68 2.14 -5.88
C LYS A 44 -0.20 1.65 -4.52
N LYS A 45 -1.13 1.53 -3.57
CA LYS A 45 -0.83 1.01 -2.23
C LYS A 45 -0.37 -0.46 -2.28
N ILE A 46 0.28 -0.90 -1.22
CA ILE A 46 0.62 -2.30 -1.01
C ILE A 46 -0.54 -2.89 -0.21
N ASP A 47 -1.25 -3.88 -0.74
CA ASP A 47 -2.39 -4.47 -0.04
C ASP A 47 -1.98 -5.57 0.94
N ALA A 48 -0.82 -6.20 0.72
CA ALA A 48 -0.22 -7.13 1.66
C ALA A 48 1.29 -7.21 1.46
N ALA A 49 2.04 -7.48 2.52
CA ALA A 49 3.46 -7.76 2.41
C ALA A 49 3.88 -8.77 3.47
N PHE A 50 4.84 -9.63 3.13
CA PHE A 50 5.40 -10.54 4.11
C PHE A 50 6.82 -10.98 3.75
N THR A 51 7.57 -11.35 4.78
CA THR A 51 8.90 -11.96 4.64
C THR A 51 8.75 -13.47 4.53
N HIS A 52 9.12 -14.04 3.39
CA HIS A 52 9.00 -15.47 3.12
C HIS A 52 10.17 -16.26 3.72
N SER A 53 9.99 -17.58 3.89
CA SER A 53 11.00 -18.47 4.48
C SER A 53 12.32 -18.56 3.69
N ASN A 54 12.35 -18.11 2.43
CA ASN A 54 13.57 -17.98 1.64
C ASN A 54 14.33 -16.66 1.87
N GLY A 55 13.88 -15.84 2.83
CA GLY A 55 14.48 -14.54 3.14
C GLY A 55 14.09 -13.40 2.21
N ALA A 56 13.36 -13.67 1.12
CA ALA A 56 12.81 -12.63 0.26
C ALA A 56 11.53 -12.03 0.86
N ILE A 57 11.25 -10.79 0.51
CA ILE A 57 10.03 -10.08 0.84
C ILE A 57 9.14 -10.06 -0.39
N TYR A 58 7.85 -10.34 -0.21
CA TYR A 58 6.86 -10.26 -1.26
C TYR A 58 5.87 -9.14 -0.92
N PHE A 59 5.68 -8.24 -1.87
CA PHE A 59 4.69 -7.15 -1.81
C PHE A 59 3.59 -7.45 -2.82
N PHE A 60 2.33 -7.26 -2.44
CA PHE A 60 1.16 -7.48 -3.29
C PHE A 60 0.38 -6.19 -3.47
N SER A 61 -0.14 -5.95 -4.68
CA SER A 61 -1.01 -4.83 -5.03
C SER A 61 -1.93 -5.21 -6.18
N GLY A 62 -3.23 -5.29 -5.90
CA GLY A 62 -4.23 -5.85 -6.79
C GLY A 62 -3.85 -7.26 -7.26
N VAL A 63 -3.88 -7.46 -8.57
CA VAL A 63 -3.51 -8.73 -9.22
C VAL A 63 -2.00 -8.95 -9.36
N ASN A 64 -1.17 -8.03 -8.85
CA ASN A 64 0.27 -8.06 -9.05
C ASN A 64 1.03 -8.26 -7.74
N TYR A 65 2.27 -8.72 -7.87
CA TYR A 65 3.23 -8.76 -6.79
C TYR A 65 4.65 -8.38 -7.24
N ILE A 66 5.48 -8.00 -6.28
CA ILE A 66 6.91 -7.73 -6.44
C ILE A 66 7.68 -8.59 -5.44
N LYS A 67 8.74 -9.25 -5.90
CA LYS A 67 9.72 -9.93 -5.05
C LYS A 67 10.89 -8.99 -4.78
N TRP A 68 11.28 -8.83 -3.52
CA TRP A 68 12.39 -8.00 -3.09
C TRP A 68 13.36 -8.83 -2.24
N GLU A 69 14.66 -8.74 -2.51
CA GLU A 69 15.70 -9.49 -1.80
C GLU A 69 16.59 -8.53 -0.98
N PRO A 70 16.79 -8.79 0.33
CA PRO A 70 17.64 -7.95 1.17
C PRO A 70 19.09 -7.85 0.67
N GLY A 71 19.49 -6.64 0.28
CA GLY A 71 20.81 -6.34 -0.29
C GLY A 71 20.85 -6.35 -1.82
N LYS A 72 19.83 -6.91 -2.49
CA LYS A 72 19.73 -6.92 -3.96
C LYS A 72 18.66 -6.00 -4.50
N GLY A 73 17.63 -5.68 -3.70
CA GLY A 73 16.52 -4.85 -4.14
C GLY A 73 15.43 -5.66 -4.83
N VAL A 74 14.72 -5.05 -5.79
CA VAL A 74 13.66 -5.72 -6.53
C VAL A 74 14.23 -6.75 -7.50
N VAL A 75 13.70 -7.97 -7.43
CA VAL A 75 14.12 -9.12 -8.24
C VAL A 75 13.35 -9.14 -9.56
N LYS A 76 14.06 -8.87 -10.65
CA LYS A 76 13.50 -8.94 -11.99
C LYS A 76 13.21 -10.38 -12.43
N THR A 77 12.28 -10.55 -13.35
CA THR A 77 12.00 -11.79 -14.08
C THR A 77 13.01 -12.00 -15.21
N LYS A 78 12.97 -13.16 -15.89
CA LYS A 78 13.82 -13.46 -17.04
C LYS A 78 13.60 -12.47 -18.20
N ASP A 79 12.37 -12.02 -18.38
CA ASP A 79 11.96 -10.98 -19.33
C ASP A 79 12.09 -9.54 -18.75
N ASN A 80 12.97 -9.35 -17.75
CA ASN A 80 13.36 -8.04 -17.20
C ASN A 80 12.23 -7.21 -16.55
N ARG A 81 11.07 -7.82 -16.24
CA ARG A 81 9.97 -7.18 -15.50
C ARG A 81 10.20 -7.22 -13.99
N THR A 82 9.79 -6.18 -13.28
CA THR A 82 9.77 -6.14 -11.81
C THR A 82 8.42 -6.56 -11.23
N LYS A 83 7.34 -6.14 -11.89
CA LYS A 83 5.95 -6.43 -11.53
C LYS A 83 5.52 -7.76 -12.15
N ARG A 84 5.05 -8.67 -11.31
CA ARG A 84 4.62 -10.02 -11.67
C ARG A 84 3.13 -10.17 -11.44
N VAL A 85 2.44 -10.97 -12.26
CA VAL A 85 1.01 -11.24 -12.12
C VAL A 85 0.81 -12.44 -11.18
N THR A 86 0.08 -12.27 -10.09
CA THR A 86 -0.12 -13.29 -9.04
C THR A 86 -0.81 -14.56 -9.59
N ALA A 87 -1.71 -14.41 -10.57
CA ALA A 87 -2.37 -15.56 -11.18
C ALA A 87 -1.45 -16.39 -12.10
N LYS A 88 -0.39 -15.78 -12.66
CA LYS A 88 0.41 -16.33 -13.77
C LYS A 88 1.86 -16.62 -13.38
N ASP A 89 2.54 -15.62 -12.84
CA ASP A 89 4.00 -15.62 -12.63
C ASP A 89 4.41 -16.28 -11.30
N GLY A 90 3.46 -16.48 -10.38
CA GLY A 90 3.67 -17.16 -9.10
C GLY A 90 2.56 -16.86 -8.10
N TRP A 91 2.31 -17.77 -7.15
CA TRP A 91 1.18 -17.73 -6.21
C TRP A 91 -0.20 -18.01 -6.83
N LYS A 92 -0.26 -18.73 -7.97
CA LYS A 92 -1.51 -19.09 -8.67
C LYS A 92 -2.58 -19.71 -7.75
N MET A 93 -2.16 -20.61 -6.85
CA MET A 93 -3.07 -21.30 -5.92
C MET A 93 -3.58 -20.39 -4.80
N VAL A 94 -2.94 -19.25 -4.56
CA VAL A 94 -3.42 -18.24 -3.63
C VAL A 94 -4.37 -17.28 -4.33
N TYR A 95 -4.12 -16.97 -5.61
CA TYR A 95 -4.94 -16.03 -6.39
C TYR A 95 -6.36 -16.55 -6.62
N TRP A 96 -6.50 -17.72 -7.22
CA TRP A 96 -7.81 -18.21 -7.68
C TRP A 96 -8.88 -18.33 -6.60
N PRO A 97 -8.57 -18.80 -5.37
CA PRO A 97 -9.60 -18.89 -4.35
C PRO A 97 -10.08 -17.54 -3.79
N PHE A 98 -9.29 -16.48 -3.95
CA PHE A 98 -9.71 -15.13 -3.56
C PHE A 98 -10.32 -14.35 -4.74
N ASN A 99 -9.79 -14.54 -5.94
CA ASN A 99 -10.13 -13.78 -7.15
C ASN A 99 -10.04 -12.25 -7.00
N VAL A 100 -9.37 -11.73 -5.96
CA VAL A 100 -9.22 -10.31 -5.64
C VAL A 100 -7.90 -10.04 -4.87
N SER A 101 -7.65 -8.78 -4.51
CA SER A 101 -6.49 -8.35 -3.71
C SER A 101 -6.47 -8.96 -2.31
N LEU A 102 -5.27 -9.28 -1.83
CA LEU A 102 -5.02 -9.71 -0.45
C LEU A 102 -5.17 -8.54 0.53
N ASN A 103 -5.68 -8.77 1.73
CA ASN A 103 -5.65 -7.76 2.80
C ASN A 103 -4.44 -7.90 3.73
N ALA A 104 -3.94 -9.13 3.95
CA ALA A 104 -2.77 -9.31 4.79
C ALA A 104 -2.05 -10.62 4.44
N ALA A 105 -0.76 -10.68 4.78
CA ALA A 105 0.04 -11.88 4.62
C ALA A 105 1.08 -12.00 5.73
N ILE A 106 1.42 -13.23 6.12
CA ILE A 106 2.48 -13.51 7.09
C ILE A 106 3.14 -14.86 6.79
N ASN A 107 4.44 -15.00 7.05
CA ASN A 107 5.07 -16.31 7.12
C ASN A 107 5.12 -16.78 8.56
N TYR A 108 4.67 -18.00 8.81
CA TYR A 108 4.76 -18.63 10.11
C TYR A 108 4.91 -20.15 9.97
N LYS A 109 5.75 -20.77 10.81
CA LYS A 109 6.06 -22.22 10.77
C LYS A 109 6.36 -22.75 9.35
N LYS A 110 7.19 -22.01 8.59
CA LYS A 110 7.58 -22.29 7.18
C LYS A 110 6.42 -22.33 6.18
N LYS A 111 5.28 -21.75 6.52
CA LYS A 111 4.11 -21.61 5.65
C LYS A 111 3.81 -20.14 5.43
N ALA A 112 3.32 -19.80 4.25
CA ALA A 112 2.79 -18.48 3.98
C ALA A 112 1.28 -18.50 4.23
N TYR A 113 0.80 -17.49 4.93
CA TYR A 113 -0.60 -17.33 5.27
C TYR A 113 -1.11 -16.07 4.62
N PHE A 114 -2.26 -16.16 3.96
CA PHE A 114 -2.87 -15.08 3.19
C PHE A 114 -4.29 -14.85 3.65
N ILE A 115 -4.68 -13.60 3.81
CA ILE A 115 -5.99 -13.18 4.33
C ILE A 115 -6.64 -12.25 3.32
N ASN A 116 -7.94 -12.46 3.09
CA ASN A 116 -8.79 -11.56 2.33
C ASN A 116 -10.20 -11.60 2.93
N GLY A 117 -10.65 -10.49 3.51
CA GLY A 117 -11.86 -10.44 4.32
C GLY A 117 -11.88 -11.54 5.38
N ASN A 118 -12.96 -12.32 5.42
CA ASN A 118 -13.11 -13.46 6.34
C ASN A 118 -12.54 -14.78 5.78
N GLN A 119 -11.84 -14.76 4.64
CA GLN A 119 -11.22 -15.92 4.02
C GLN A 119 -9.72 -15.96 4.28
N PHE A 120 -9.18 -17.17 4.35
CA PHE A 120 -7.80 -17.42 4.70
C PHE A 120 -7.24 -18.62 3.95
N ILE A 121 -6.00 -18.48 3.47
CA ILE A 121 -5.25 -19.55 2.81
C ILE A 121 -3.97 -19.83 3.60
N GLU A 122 -3.77 -21.10 3.95
CA GLU A 122 -2.47 -21.65 4.32
C GLU A 122 -1.78 -22.18 3.06
N TYR A 123 -0.64 -21.61 2.70
CA TYR A 123 0.19 -22.05 1.59
C TYR A 123 1.47 -22.72 2.10
N LYS A 124 1.66 -24.00 1.71
CA LYS A 124 2.86 -24.78 2.04
C LYS A 124 3.80 -24.76 0.85
N SER A 125 4.88 -23.98 0.96
CA SER A 125 5.84 -23.77 -0.14
C SER A 125 6.54 -25.06 -0.58
N SER A 126 6.83 -25.98 0.34
CA SER A 126 7.56 -27.23 0.04
C SER A 126 6.78 -28.17 -0.88
N SER A 127 5.47 -28.30 -0.67
CA SER A 127 4.59 -29.15 -1.46
C SER A 127 3.78 -28.38 -2.50
N LYS A 128 3.98 -27.06 -2.60
CA LYS A 128 3.18 -26.15 -3.44
C LYS A 128 1.68 -26.43 -3.31
N SER A 129 1.18 -26.54 -2.09
CA SER A 129 -0.22 -26.86 -1.81
C SER A 129 -0.87 -25.82 -0.92
N ILE A 130 -2.20 -25.76 -0.97
CA ILE A 130 -3.01 -24.84 -0.16
C ILE A 130 -3.98 -25.60 0.74
N LYS A 131 -4.38 -24.96 1.83
CA LYS A 131 -5.62 -25.25 2.56
C LYS A 131 -6.38 -23.94 2.77
N GLN A 132 -7.68 -23.94 2.48
CA GLN A 132 -8.51 -22.76 2.59
C GLN A 132 -9.50 -22.91 3.76
N TYR A 133 -9.70 -21.81 4.48
CA TYR A 133 -10.59 -21.76 5.64
C TYR A 133 -11.32 -20.41 5.68
N LYS A 134 -12.46 -20.37 6.40
CA LYS A 134 -12.89 -19.11 7.01
C LYS A 134 -11.90 -18.74 8.12
N LEU A 135 -11.62 -17.45 8.30
CA LEU A 135 -10.58 -16.94 9.19
C LEU A 135 -10.69 -17.51 10.62
N GLY A 136 -11.89 -17.45 11.20
CA GLY A 136 -12.18 -17.98 12.54
C GLY A 136 -12.15 -19.52 12.67
N LYS A 137 -12.07 -20.27 11.55
CA LYS A 137 -11.91 -21.74 11.54
C LYS A 137 -10.46 -22.19 11.38
N SER A 138 -9.53 -21.28 11.07
CA SER A 138 -8.11 -21.60 10.95
C SER A 138 -7.52 -21.96 12.32
N LYS A 139 -6.68 -23.00 12.43
CA LYS A 139 -5.97 -23.31 13.69
C LYS A 139 -5.13 -22.12 14.19
N PHE A 140 -4.55 -21.35 13.28
CA PHE A 140 -3.66 -20.23 13.60
C PHE A 140 -4.41 -18.94 13.97
N LEU A 141 -5.62 -18.72 13.43
CA LEU A 141 -6.38 -17.47 13.61
C LEU A 141 -7.79 -17.70 14.19
N ARG A 142 -8.05 -18.87 14.79
CA ARG A 142 -9.28 -19.11 15.56
C ARG A 142 -9.21 -18.41 16.91
N GLY A 143 -10.35 -18.00 17.45
CA GLY A 143 -10.42 -17.27 18.72
C GLY A 143 -10.04 -15.79 18.62
N LEU A 144 -10.01 -15.22 17.41
CA LEU A 144 -9.96 -13.76 17.24
C LEU A 144 -11.30 -13.14 17.66
N ASP A 145 -11.26 -11.96 18.29
CA ASP A 145 -12.44 -11.17 18.59
C ASP A 145 -13.27 -10.90 17.32
N TYR A 146 -14.57 -10.64 17.48
CA TYR A 146 -15.53 -10.53 16.36
C TYR A 146 -15.05 -9.61 15.23
N ASN A 147 -14.52 -8.43 15.55
CA ASN A 147 -14.02 -7.48 14.56
C ASN A 147 -12.88 -8.05 13.71
N PHE A 148 -11.93 -8.75 14.32
CA PHE A 148 -10.79 -9.36 13.64
C PHE A 148 -11.18 -10.62 12.87
N SER A 149 -12.23 -11.32 13.30
CA SER A 149 -12.78 -12.48 12.58
C SER A 149 -13.36 -12.14 11.19
N LYS A 150 -13.71 -10.87 10.96
CA LYS A 150 -14.22 -10.36 9.67
C LYS A 150 -13.12 -9.94 8.69
N GLY A 151 -11.88 -9.89 9.15
CA GLY A 151 -10.71 -9.60 8.33
C GLY A 151 -9.66 -8.76 9.05
N ILE A 152 -8.46 -8.73 8.48
CA ILE A 152 -7.26 -8.13 9.06
C ILE A 152 -6.58 -7.29 7.99
N ASP A 153 -6.18 -6.07 8.33
CA ASP A 153 -5.53 -5.14 7.40
C ASP A 153 -4.01 -5.37 7.34
N ALA A 154 -3.41 -5.84 8.44
CA ALA A 154 -2.01 -6.26 8.46
C ALA A 154 -1.77 -7.23 9.62
N ILE A 155 -0.79 -8.13 9.47
CA ILE A 155 -0.38 -9.03 10.56
C ILE A 155 1.14 -9.20 10.59
N ILE A 156 1.71 -9.20 11.79
CA ILE A 156 3.13 -9.48 12.02
C ILE A 156 3.31 -10.42 13.20
N GLN A 157 4.44 -11.13 13.23
CA GLN A 157 4.97 -11.73 14.45
C GLN A 157 6.07 -10.82 14.98
N HIS A 158 5.87 -10.25 16.17
CA HIS A 158 6.84 -9.35 16.76
C HIS A 158 8.16 -10.09 17.01
N PRO A 159 9.30 -9.60 16.51
CA PRO A 159 10.52 -10.40 16.38
C PRO A 159 11.19 -10.71 17.73
N LYS A 160 10.96 -9.90 18.76
CA LYS A 160 11.48 -10.13 20.13
C LYS A 160 10.54 -11.01 20.94
N SER A 161 9.34 -10.51 21.26
CA SER A 161 8.36 -11.21 22.11
C SER A 161 7.72 -12.45 21.47
N LYS A 162 7.84 -12.63 20.14
CA LYS A 162 7.19 -13.70 19.35
C LYS A 162 5.66 -13.68 19.34
N LEU A 163 5.05 -12.68 19.98
CA LEU A 163 3.61 -12.42 19.94
C LEU A 163 3.19 -11.99 18.52
N PHE A 164 2.01 -12.40 18.12
CA PHE A 164 1.40 -11.96 16.88
C PHE A 164 0.57 -10.72 17.13
N TYR A 165 0.64 -9.77 16.21
CA TYR A 165 -0.19 -8.57 16.20
C TYR A 165 -0.95 -8.52 14.89
N ALA A 166 -2.27 -8.67 14.96
CA ALA A 166 -3.18 -8.37 13.87
C ALA A 166 -3.68 -6.93 14.02
N PHE A 167 -3.74 -6.18 12.93
CA PHE A 167 -4.19 -4.78 12.89
C PHE A 167 -5.46 -4.68 12.05
N LYS A 168 -6.43 -3.91 12.53
CA LYS A 168 -7.67 -3.61 11.81
C LYS A 168 -8.19 -2.24 12.22
N GLY A 169 -8.43 -1.36 11.26
CA GLY A 169 -8.84 0.00 11.57
C GLY A 169 -7.79 0.68 12.46
N ASN A 170 -8.22 1.26 13.58
CA ASN A 170 -7.35 1.84 14.61
C ASN A 170 -7.00 0.88 15.76
N GLN A 171 -7.34 -0.40 15.66
CA GLN A 171 -7.17 -1.39 16.72
C GLN A 171 -6.10 -2.43 16.38
N TYR A 172 -5.53 -3.03 17.41
CA TYR A 172 -4.73 -4.25 17.32
C TYR A 172 -5.30 -5.36 18.21
N TYR A 173 -5.06 -6.59 17.78
CA TYR A 173 -5.28 -7.80 18.58
C TYR A 173 -3.96 -8.56 18.68
N CYS A 174 -3.53 -8.82 19.92
CA CYS A 174 -2.27 -9.46 20.24
C CYS A 174 -2.51 -10.86 20.82
N PHE A 175 -1.84 -11.87 20.27
CA PHE A 175 -2.03 -13.26 20.67
C PHE A 175 -0.75 -14.07 20.54
N LYS A 176 -0.75 -15.26 21.15
CA LYS A 176 0.36 -16.20 21.14
C LYS A 176 -0.12 -17.57 20.70
N ASP A 177 0.56 -18.16 19.71
CA ASP A 177 0.47 -19.60 19.45
C ASP A 177 1.45 -20.32 20.39
N ASN A 178 0.90 -21.02 21.38
CA ASN A 178 1.64 -21.85 22.34
C ASN A 178 1.47 -23.36 22.05
N GLY A 179 0.97 -23.74 20.87
CA GLY A 179 0.67 -25.13 20.53
C GLY A 179 -0.68 -25.62 21.04
N ILE A 180 -1.36 -24.86 21.90
CA ILE A 180 -2.72 -25.12 22.35
C ILE A 180 -3.67 -24.31 21.46
N LEU A 181 -4.86 -24.86 21.23
CA LEU A 181 -5.86 -24.24 20.38
C LEU A 181 -7.13 -23.92 21.18
N PRO A 182 -7.75 -22.73 21.03
CA PRO A 182 -7.32 -21.61 20.19
C PRO A 182 -6.02 -20.95 20.72
N PRO A 183 -5.27 -20.24 19.87
CA PRO A 183 -4.20 -19.36 20.32
C PRO A 183 -4.66 -18.43 21.45
N VAL A 184 -3.77 -18.19 22.41
CA VAL A 184 -4.10 -17.46 23.63
C VAL A 184 -4.07 -15.96 23.34
N LYS A 185 -5.19 -15.27 23.63
CA LYS A 185 -5.26 -13.80 23.64
C LYS A 185 -4.29 -13.27 24.69
N PHE A 186 -3.46 -12.31 24.30
CA PHE A 186 -2.51 -11.67 25.20
C PHE A 186 -2.92 -10.24 25.53
N ASP A 187 -3.35 -9.48 24.53
CA ASP A 187 -3.75 -8.09 24.68
C ASP A 187 -4.58 -7.62 23.47
N SER A 188 -5.29 -6.51 23.59
CA SER A 188 -5.95 -5.82 22.48
C SER A 188 -6.18 -4.36 22.84
N GLY A 189 -6.16 -3.46 21.86
CA GLY A 189 -6.41 -2.05 22.14
C GLY A 189 -6.24 -1.14 20.94
N ILE A 190 -6.15 0.16 21.21
CA ILE A 190 -6.03 1.21 20.20
C ILE A 190 -4.55 1.43 19.88
N ILE A 191 -4.22 1.49 18.59
CA ILE A 191 -2.87 1.72 18.09
C ILE A 191 -2.42 3.15 18.47
N GLY A 192 -1.26 3.24 19.12
CA GLY A 192 -0.69 4.49 19.60
C GLY A 192 -1.20 4.94 20.96
N VAL A 193 -2.14 4.20 21.57
CA VAL A 193 -2.65 4.44 22.93
C VAL A 193 -2.20 3.31 23.85
N ASN A 194 -2.70 2.09 23.65
CA ASN A 194 -2.39 0.94 24.50
C ASN A 194 -1.01 0.35 24.16
N ALA A 195 -0.72 0.16 22.86
CA ALA A 195 0.59 -0.25 22.35
C ALA A 195 0.99 0.57 21.13
N TRP A 196 2.23 0.41 20.68
CA TRP A 196 2.78 1.12 19.51
C TRP A 196 2.74 2.65 19.67
N LYS A 197 2.93 3.16 20.91
CA LYS A 197 2.78 4.59 21.28
C LYS A 197 3.59 5.55 20.40
N SER A 198 4.79 5.16 19.98
CA SER A 198 5.65 5.98 19.11
C SER A 198 5.25 5.98 17.64
N LEU A 199 4.32 5.12 17.20
CA LEU A 199 3.89 5.05 15.80
C LEU A 199 3.27 6.40 15.38
N PRO A 200 3.58 6.96 14.20
CA PRO A 200 3.05 8.26 13.79
C PRO A 200 1.53 8.19 13.60
N LYS A 201 0.80 9.27 13.90
CA LYS A 201 -0.68 9.32 13.79
C LYS A 201 -1.20 8.79 12.45
N PHE A 202 -0.48 9.07 11.36
CA PHE A 202 -0.80 8.58 10.01
C PHE A 202 -0.94 7.05 9.91
N PHE A 203 -0.14 6.29 10.67
CA PHE A 203 -0.11 4.83 10.71
C PHE A 203 -0.91 4.22 11.87
N ARG A 204 -1.62 5.03 12.68
CA ARG A 204 -2.44 4.53 13.80
C ARG A 204 -3.84 4.06 13.39
N THR A 205 -4.15 4.08 12.10
CA THR A 205 -5.40 3.57 11.55
C THR A 205 -5.20 3.07 10.13
N ASN A 206 -5.96 2.06 9.68
CA ASN A 206 -6.01 1.57 8.31
C ASN A 206 -4.60 1.37 7.72
N ILE A 207 -3.79 0.54 8.38
CA ILE A 207 -2.45 0.14 7.90
C ILE A 207 -2.68 -0.74 6.66
N ASP A 208 -2.09 -0.40 5.52
CA ASP A 208 -2.31 -1.16 4.29
C ASP A 208 -1.52 -2.47 4.27
N ALA A 209 -0.32 -2.50 4.87
CA ALA A 209 0.48 -3.70 5.05
C ALA A 209 1.52 -3.53 6.15
N ALA A 210 1.98 -4.63 6.73
CA ALA A 210 3.12 -4.62 7.64
C ALA A 210 3.99 -5.87 7.44
N LEU A 211 5.30 -5.75 7.69
CA LEU A 211 6.23 -6.87 7.65
C LEU A 211 7.37 -6.69 8.64
N VAL A 212 8.02 -7.79 9.01
CA VAL A 212 9.27 -7.79 9.77
C VAL A 212 10.43 -8.04 8.83
N HIS A 213 11.37 -7.10 8.72
CA HIS A 213 12.49 -7.22 7.81
C HIS A 213 13.43 -8.35 8.25
N PRO A 214 13.84 -9.26 7.34
CA PRO A 214 14.52 -10.50 7.70
C PRO A 214 15.87 -10.30 8.37
N LYS A 215 16.63 -9.26 7.99
CA LYS A 215 17.97 -8.97 8.52
C LYS A 215 17.90 -8.12 9.80
N SER A 216 17.50 -6.86 9.67
CA SER A 216 17.43 -5.90 10.78
C SER A 216 16.42 -6.22 11.88
N LYS A 217 15.44 -7.11 11.62
CA LYS A 217 14.29 -7.36 12.51
C LYS A 217 13.47 -6.12 12.85
N ASN A 218 13.61 -5.04 12.09
CA ASN A 218 12.73 -3.88 12.21
C ASN A 218 11.37 -4.23 11.60
N ILE A 219 10.32 -3.61 12.14
CA ILE A 219 8.95 -3.74 11.66
C ILE A 219 8.67 -2.55 10.75
N TYR A 220 8.14 -2.82 9.57
CA TYR A 220 7.79 -1.81 8.59
C TYR A 220 6.28 -1.78 8.45
N PHE A 221 5.70 -0.59 8.57
CA PHE A 221 4.28 -0.34 8.34
C PHE A 221 4.13 0.50 7.08
N PHE A 222 3.23 0.11 6.18
CA PHE A 222 2.99 0.76 4.90
C PHE A 222 1.57 1.31 4.85
N LYS A 223 1.43 2.50 4.26
CA LYS A 223 0.14 3.14 4.01
C LYS A 223 0.26 4.10 2.81
N GLY A 224 -0.46 3.80 1.74
CA GLY A 224 -0.37 4.49 0.45
C GLY A 224 1.05 4.43 -0.17
N ASP A 225 1.63 5.61 -0.42
CA ASP A 225 2.99 5.76 -0.92
C ASP A 225 4.04 5.91 0.20
N LYS A 226 3.63 5.81 1.47
CA LYS A 226 4.48 6.03 2.64
C LYS A 226 4.72 4.77 3.45
N TYR A 227 5.79 4.78 4.22
CA TYR A 227 6.09 3.77 5.23
C TYR A 227 6.76 4.38 6.47
N THR A 228 6.74 3.65 7.57
CA THR A 228 7.53 3.95 8.77
C THR A 228 8.31 2.72 9.22
N VAL A 229 9.40 2.93 9.94
CA VAL A 229 10.26 1.88 10.49
C VAL A 229 10.16 1.92 12.00
N TRP A 230 9.75 0.80 12.59
CA TRP A 230 9.66 0.64 14.03
C TRP A 230 10.68 -0.40 14.50
N LYS A 231 11.59 0.01 15.37
CA LYS A 231 12.66 -0.83 15.92
C LYS A 231 12.25 -1.40 17.28
N PRO A 232 12.22 -2.74 17.44
CA PRO A 232 11.87 -3.39 18.70
C PRO A 232 12.63 -2.88 19.93
N GLY A 233 11.90 -2.34 20.90
CA GLY A 233 12.42 -1.74 22.13
C GLY A 233 12.95 -0.32 21.99
N LYS A 234 12.97 0.26 20.78
CA LYS A 234 13.38 1.67 20.55
C LYS A 234 12.26 2.55 19.98
N GLY A 235 11.23 1.95 19.37
CA GLY A 235 10.14 2.71 18.76
C GLY A 235 10.41 3.10 17.31
N VAL A 236 9.75 4.16 16.84
CA VAL A 236 9.90 4.66 15.46
C VAL A 236 11.31 5.24 15.23
N VAL A 237 11.86 4.97 14.05
CA VAL A 237 13.17 5.45 13.61
C VAL A 237 13.01 6.68 12.71
N ASN A 238 13.65 7.79 13.08
CA ASN A 238 13.59 9.04 12.31
C ASN A 238 14.30 8.94 10.93
N PRO A 239 13.77 9.59 9.87
CA PRO A 239 12.48 10.30 9.85
C PRO A 239 11.28 9.35 10.05
N ALA A 240 10.32 9.81 10.83
CA ALA A 240 9.18 9.00 11.30
C ALA A 240 8.26 8.54 10.18
N ILE A 241 8.13 9.33 9.11
CA ILE A 241 7.40 9.00 7.89
C ILE A 241 8.37 9.08 6.72
N ARG A 242 8.37 8.05 5.88
CA ARG A 242 9.22 7.92 4.70
C ARG A 242 8.37 7.66 3.48
N LYS A 243 8.84 8.07 2.31
CA LYS A 243 8.21 7.84 1.02
C LYS A 243 8.84 6.64 0.32
N ARG A 244 8.01 5.67 -0.03
CA ARG A 244 8.42 4.47 -0.79
C ARG A 244 8.94 4.89 -2.16
N ASN A 245 9.95 4.18 -2.64
CA ASN A 245 10.67 4.48 -3.89
C ASN A 245 11.49 5.78 -3.87
N ILE A 246 11.55 6.51 -2.75
CA ILE A 246 12.40 7.68 -2.57
C ILE A 246 13.39 7.40 -1.43
N ASP A 247 12.88 7.24 -0.21
CA ASP A 247 13.69 7.07 1.00
C ASP A 247 14.13 5.61 1.24
N GLY A 248 13.59 4.69 0.46
CA GLY A 248 13.84 3.27 0.56
C GLY A 248 12.83 2.45 -0.23
N TRP A 249 13.03 1.12 -0.24
CA TRP A 249 12.25 0.20 -1.06
C TRP A 249 12.23 0.60 -2.54
N ARG A 250 13.39 1.02 -3.06
CA ARG A 250 13.57 1.42 -4.46
C ARG A 250 13.12 0.30 -5.39
N GLY A 251 12.33 0.66 -6.40
CA GLY A 251 11.74 -0.26 -7.38
C GLY A 251 10.44 -0.94 -6.94
N VAL A 252 10.02 -0.82 -5.68
CA VAL A 252 8.72 -1.37 -5.22
C VAL A 252 7.59 -0.42 -5.65
N VAL A 253 7.25 -0.47 -6.94
CA VAL A 253 6.33 0.45 -7.64
C VAL A 253 5.26 -0.35 -8.38
N PHE A 254 3.97 0.00 -8.17
CA PHE A 254 2.80 -0.68 -8.73
C PHE A 254 1.92 0.27 -9.54
#